data_AF-A0A5E4CC35-F1
#
_entry.id   AF-A0A5E4CC35-F1
#
_cell.length_a   1.000
_cell.length_b   1.000
_cell.length_c   1.000
_cell.angle_alpha   90.00
_cell.angle_beta   90.00
_cell.angle_gamma   90.00
#
_symmetry.space_group_name_H-M   'P 1'
#
loop_
_entity.id
_entity.type
_entity.pdbx_description
1 polymer ?
#
loop_
_entity_poly.entity_id
_entity_poly.type
_entity_poly.pdbx_seq_one_letter_code
_entity_poly.pdbx_strand_id
1 'polypeptide(L)'
;MVVSETEVLLKELEQMLQQALEPTAIPDESEEECGEEINAREKLSKGIPEAPAGSPFQHQHEEDYLVIDGMKLRAGECIENITNKFKEIDALMSEF
;
A
#
# COMPACT_ATOMS: atom_id res chain seq x y z
N MET A 1 -31.21 -26.81 24.46
CA MET A 1 -31.04 -25.35 24.59
C MET A 1 -29.73 -24.98 23.89
N VAL A 2 -29.73 -25.00 22.56
CA VAL A 2 -28.51 -24.79 21.71
C VAL A 2 -28.54 -23.40 21.06
N VAL A 3 -29.72 -22.79 20.99
CA VAL A 3 -29.93 -21.42 20.48
C VAL A 3 -29.11 -20.38 21.27
N SER A 4 -28.86 -20.64 22.56
CA SER A 4 -28.11 -19.76 23.45
C SER A 4 -26.61 -19.69 23.14
N GLU A 5 -26.00 -20.80 22.70
CA GLU A 5 -24.57 -20.83 22.37
C GLU A 5 -24.30 -20.02 21.09
N THR A 6 -25.18 -20.15 20.09
CA THR A 6 -25.09 -19.37 18.86
C THR A 6 -25.41 -17.89 19.07
N GLU A 7 -26.30 -17.55 20.00
CA GLU A 7 -26.63 -16.16 20.33
C GLU A 7 -25.44 -15.44 20.99
N VAL A 8 -24.69 -16.13 21.85
CA VAL A 8 -23.48 -15.59 22.47
C VAL A 8 -22.41 -15.29 21.42
N LEU A 9 -22.19 -16.22 20.49
CA LEU A 9 -21.21 -16.04 19.42
C LEU A 9 -21.55 -14.87 18.49
N LEU A 10 -22.83 -14.68 18.17
CA LEU A 10 -23.29 -13.56 17.34
C LEU A 10 -23.08 -12.21 18.02
N LYS A 11 -23.28 -12.12 19.34
CA LYS A 11 -23.02 -10.89 20.12
C LYS A 11 -21.52 -10.56 20.19
N GLU A 12 -20.67 -11.57 20.32
CA GLU A 12 -19.21 -11.39 20.31
C GLU A 12 -18.72 -10.83 18.96
N LEU A 13 -19.25 -11.36 17.85
CA LEU A 13 -18.94 -10.88 16.50
C LEU A 13 -19.37 -9.41 16.30
N GLU A 14 -20.59 -9.07 16.74
CA GLU A 14 -21.10 -7.68 16.65
C GLU A 14 -20.20 -6.71 17.42
N GLN A 15 -19.76 -7.09 18.62
CA GLN A 15 -18.83 -6.30 19.41
C GLN A 15 -17.49 -6.09 18.71
N MET A 16 -16.92 -7.14 18.09
CA MET A 16 -15.66 -7.04 17.34
C MET A 16 -15.79 -6.13 16.11
N LEU A 17 -16.93 -6.19 15.41
CA LEU A 17 -17.19 -5.31 14.27
C LEU A 17 -17.33 -3.84 14.70
N GLN A 18 -17.95 -3.58 15.84
CA GLN A 18 -18.08 -2.24 16.40
C GLN A 18 -16.71 -1.66 16.80
N GLN A 19 -15.85 -2.48 17.41
CA GLN A 19 -14.49 -2.09 17.77
C GLN A 19 -13.60 -1.81 16.56
N ALA A 20 -13.79 -2.52 15.46
CA ALA A 20 -13.05 -2.29 14.22
C ALA A 20 -13.53 -1.04 13.45
N LEU A 21 -14.77 -0.61 13.69
CA LEU A 21 -15.36 0.55 13.00
C LEU A 21 -14.93 1.88 13.61
N GLU A 22 -14.68 1.91 14.92
CA GLU A 22 -14.12 3.09 15.58
C GLU A 22 -12.62 3.15 15.25
N PRO A 23 -12.15 4.19 14.52
CA PRO A 23 -10.73 4.47 14.45
C PRO A 23 -10.28 4.65 15.89
N THR A 24 -9.33 3.84 16.34
CA THR A 24 -8.72 4.00 17.66
C THR A 24 -8.30 5.46 17.80
N ALA A 25 -9.11 6.24 18.51
CA ALA A 25 -8.77 7.57 18.93
C ALA A 25 -7.55 7.39 19.81
N ILE A 26 -6.42 7.84 19.27
CA ILE A 26 -5.14 7.95 19.96
C ILE A 26 -5.44 8.66 21.29
N PRO A 27 -5.04 8.12 22.45
CA PRO A 27 -5.17 8.87 23.68
C PRO A 27 -4.21 10.05 23.59
N ASP A 28 -4.82 11.22 23.49
CA ASP A 28 -4.17 12.52 23.58
C ASP A 28 -3.73 12.73 25.03
N GLU A 29 -2.47 12.40 25.32
CA GLU A 29 -1.73 12.92 26.45
C GLU A 29 -0.22 12.92 26.16
N SER A 30 0.23 13.90 25.37
CA SER A 30 1.44 14.68 25.70
C SER A 30 1.59 15.84 24.72
N GLU A 31 1.27 17.02 25.23
CA GLU A 31 1.59 18.31 24.64
C GLU A 31 3.12 18.56 24.67
N GLU A 32 3.57 19.44 23.76
CA GLU A 32 4.95 19.94 23.48
C GLU A 32 5.79 19.05 22.54
N GLU A 33 6.21 19.48 21.34
CA GLU A 33 6.55 20.83 20.87
C GLU A 33 6.67 20.86 19.33
N CYS A 34 6.23 21.98 18.72
CA CYS A 34 6.49 22.43 17.34
C CYS A 34 5.87 21.60 16.19
N GLY A 35 4.76 21.96 15.56
CA GLY A 35 4.40 23.32 15.12
C GLY A 35 5.12 23.70 13.83
N GLU A 36 4.78 23.08 12.70
CA GLU A 36 4.84 23.76 11.39
C GLU A 36 3.88 23.12 10.38
N GLU A 37 2.64 23.60 10.45
CA GLU A 37 1.72 23.64 9.32
C GLU A 37 2.27 24.65 8.31
N ILE A 38 2.57 24.21 7.08
CA ILE A 38 2.55 25.12 5.93
C ILE A 38 1.81 24.49 4.75
N ASN A 39 0.49 24.65 4.80
CA ASN A 39 -0.30 24.98 3.62
C ASN A 39 0.30 26.22 2.93
N ALA A 40 1.27 26.04 2.03
CA ALA A 40 1.80 27.12 1.20
C ALA A 40 1.99 26.65 -0.25
N ARG A 41 0.89 26.69 -1.00
CA ARG A 41 0.89 27.04 -2.42
C ARG A 41 1.75 28.28 -2.61
N GLU A 42 3.00 28.14 -3.10
CA GLU A 42 3.90 29.19 -3.63
C GLU A 42 5.30 28.53 -3.76
N LYS A 43 6.09 28.52 -4.84
CA LYS A 43 6.17 29.20 -6.13
C LYS A 43 6.89 28.25 -7.11
N LEU A 44 6.40 28.16 -8.33
CA LEU A 44 7.19 27.70 -9.48
C LEU A 44 8.35 28.70 -9.69
N SER A 45 9.55 28.40 -9.18
CA SER A 45 10.73 29.21 -9.50
C SER A 45 11.29 28.77 -10.86
N LYS A 46 11.11 29.65 -11.84
CA LYS A 46 11.74 29.62 -13.15
C LYS A 46 13.27 29.74 -13.02
N GLY A 47 14.01 28.87 -13.69
CA GLY A 47 15.44 29.01 -13.97
C GLY A 47 15.86 28.04 -15.09
N ILE A 48 15.92 28.55 -16.32
CA ILE A 48 16.23 27.83 -17.59
C ILE A 48 17.76 27.85 -17.80
N PRO A 49 18.35 26.88 -18.53
CA PRO A 49 18.94 27.27 -19.83
C PRO A 49 18.53 26.33 -20.99
N GLU A 50 18.39 26.94 -22.16
CA GLU A 50 18.14 26.31 -23.46
C GLU A 50 19.08 25.13 -23.76
N ALA A 51 18.56 24.20 -24.57
CA ALA A 51 19.06 22.85 -24.87
C ALA A 51 20.53 22.73 -25.32
N PRO A 52 21.03 21.49 -25.38
CA PRO A 52 21.60 21.00 -26.62
C PRO A 52 20.76 19.87 -27.20
N ALA A 53 20.51 20.00 -28.50
CA ALA A 53 19.92 18.98 -29.33
C ALA A 53 20.76 17.69 -29.31
N GLY A 54 20.08 16.55 -29.18
CA GLY A 54 20.60 15.23 -29.58
C GLY A 54 21.26 14.43 -28.45
N SER A 55 20.45 13.66 -27.72
CA SER A 55 20.90 12.35 -27.24
C SER A 55 19.99 11.27 -27.85
N PRO A 56 20.53 10.15 -28.36
CA PRO A 56 19.72 9.03 -28.79
C PRO A 56 19.10 8.41 -27.55
N PHE A 57 17.77 8.45 -27.48
CA PHE A 57 16.90 7.75 -26.52
C PHE A 57 17.61 6.68 -25.67
N GLN A 58 18.13 7.08 -24.51
CA GLN A 58 18.14 6.19 -23.36
C GLN A 58 16.95 6.61 -22.52
N HIS A 59 15.80 6.00 -22.83
CA HIS A 59 14.75 5.92 -21.83
C HIS A 59 15.32 5.02 -20.73
N GLN A 60 16.09 5.61 -19.81
CA GLN A 60 16.30 5.00 -18.52
C GLN A 60 14.92 5.03 -17.87
N HIS A 61 14.11 4.03 -18.19
CA HIS A 61 12.92 3.71 -17.44
C HIS A 61 13.45 3.30 -16.07
N GLU A 62 13.70 4.31 -15.22
CA GLU A 62 13.82 4.07 -13.80
C GLU A 62 12.44 3.61 -13.38
N GLU A 63 12.23 2.29 -13.40
CA GLU A 63 11.00 1.72 -12.88
C GLU A 63 10.88 2.23 -11.45
N ASP A 64 9.67 2.59 -11.04
CA ASP A 64 9.38 2.87 -9.64
C ASP A 64 9.44 1.55 -8.88
N TYR A 65 10.19 1.49 -7.78
CA TYR A 65 10.22 0.33 -6.89
C TYR A 65 9.49 0.66 -5.61
N LEU A 66 8.87 -0.35 -5.03
CA LEU A 66 8.39 -0.30 -3.67
C LEU A 66 9.33 -1.12 -2.79
N VAL A 67 9.66 -0.60 -1.61
CA VAL A 67 10.39 -1.38 -0.60
C VAL A 67 9.39 -1.81 0.46
N ILE A 68 9.18 -3.12 0.59
CA ILE A 68 8.31 -3.74 1.60
C ILE A 68 9.15 -4.77 2.34
N ASP A 69 9.17 -4.72 3.68
CA ASP A 69 9.98 -5.61 4.54
C ASP A 69 11.49 -5.63 4.18
N GLY A 70 12.01 -4.50 3.72
CA GLY A 70 13.40 -4.40 3.24
C GLY A 70 13.66 -5.03 1.88
N MET A 71 12.64 -5.56 1.21
CA MET A 71 12.73 -6.12 -0.13
C MET A 71 12.34 -5.07 -1.18
N LYS A 72 13.19 -4.90 -2.19
CA LYS A 72 12.92 -4.03 -3.34
C LYS A 72 12.07 -4.78 -4.37
N LEU A 73 10.86 -4.30 -4.62
CA LEU A 73 9.88 -4.92 -5.49
C LEU A 73 9.67 -4.09 -6.76
N ARG A 74 9.77 -4.75 -7.92
CA ARG A 74 9.42 -4.21 -9.24
C ARG A 74 8.07 -4.74 -9.65
N ALA A 75 7.16 -3.87 -10.07
CA ALA A 75 5.80 -4.26 -10.42
C ALA A 75 5.78 -5.33 -11.53
N GLY A 76 6.57 -5.13 -12.60
CA GLY A 76 6.66 -6.09 -13.71
C GLY A 76 7.12 -7.48 -13.26
N GLU A 77 8.22 -7.54 -12.52
CA GLU A 77 8.79 -8.80 -12.00
C GLU A 77 7.83 -9.51 -11.03
N CYS A 78 7.18 -8.77 -10.13
CA CYS A 78 6.22 -9.33 -9.18
C CYS A 78 5.01 -9.94 -9.90
N ILE A 79 4.46 -9.23 -10.90
CA ILE A 79 3.32 -9.70 -11.70
C ILE A 79 3.68 -10.97 -12.47
N GLU A 80 4.86 -11.01 -13.10
CA GLU A 80 5.33 -12.18 -13.83
C GLU A 80 5.49 -13.39 -12.90
N ASN A 81 6.14 -13.20 -11.75
CA ASN A 81 6.32 -14.25 -10.75
C ASN A 81 4.99 -14.83 -10.25
N ILE A 82 4.02 -13.96 -9.91
CA ILE A 82 2.68 -14.39 -9.50
C ILE A 82 1.99 -15.16 -10.62
N THR A 83 2.05 -14.66 -11.85
CA THR A 83 1.44 -15.29 -13.02
C THR A 83 2.01 -16.68 -13.28
N ASN A 84 3.32 -16.86 -13.15
CA ASN A 84 3.97 -18.14 -13.34
C ASN A 84 3.56 -19.16 -12.27
N LYS A 85 3.39 -18.74 -11.01
CA LYS A 85 2.85 -19.60 -9.95
C LYS A 85 1.42 -20.08 -10.25
N PHE A 86 0.56 -19.21 -10.79
CA PHE A 86 -0.78 -19.62 -11.20
C PHE A 86 -0.74 -20.66 -12.32
N LYS A 87 0.14 -20.53 -13.31
CA LYS A 87 0.31 -21.54 -14.35
C LYS A 87 0.77 -22.90 -13.81
N GLU A 88 1.65 -22.90 -12.81
CA GLU A 88 2.08 -24.13 -12.13
C GLU A 88 0.91 -24.81 -11.41
N ILE A 89 0.08 -24.03 -10.72
CA ILE A 89 -1.13 -24.54 -10.09
C ILE A 89 -2.09 -25.09 -11.15
N ASP A 90 -2.33 -24.36 -12.24
CA ASP A 90 -3.21 -24.81 -13.32
C ASP A 90 -2.73 -26.13 -13.94
N ALA A 91 -1.41 -26.27 -14.15
CA ALA A 91 -0.80 -27.50 -14.64
C ALA A 91 -1.03 -28.66 -13.65
N LEU A 92 -0.78 -28.42 -12.35
CA LEU A 92 -1.00 -29.41 -11.30
C LEU A 92 -2.47 -29.85 -11.22
N MET A 93 -3.40 -28.90 -11.34
CA MET A 93 -4.85 -29.16 -11.30
C MET A 93 -5.33 -29.93 -12.53
N SER A 94 -4.66 -29.77 -13.67
CA SER A 94 -5.01 -30.48 -14.91
C SER A 94 -4.55 -31.93 -14.94
N GLU A 95 -3.71 -32.38 -14.01
CA GLU A 95 -3.26 -33.78 -13.87
C GLU A 95 -4.24 -34.66 -13.09
N PHE A 96 -5.34 -34.09 -12.58
CA PHE A 96 -6.42 -34.77 -11.86
C PHE A 96 -7.74 -34.76 -12.65
#